data_AF-A0A478FR57-F1
#
_entry.id   AF-A0A478FR57-F1
#
_cell.length_a   1.000
_cell.length_b   1.000
_cell.length_c   1.000
_cell.angle_alpha   90.00
_cell.angle_beta   90.00
_cell.angle_gamma   90.00
#
_symmetry.space_group_name_H-M   'P 1'
#
loop_
_entity.id
_entity.type
_entity.pdbx_description
1 polymer ?
#
loop_
_entity_poly.entity_id
_entity_poly.type
_entity_poly.pdbx_seq_one_letter_code
_entity_poly.pdbx_strand_id
1 'polypeptide(L)'
;MSVAKGAAAIGAGAVVIVSGGYGVSTLFKVPYAYSLDDYLKKPDYKSKESTYTTGKFGNKNKTKLIASFDPDNKDRWNYIYEKILKPLQMANNASSKLDSAFQKNQVTVGYSEESGSNASTALNKICDDAYKVDDPTGTKKSNIW
;
A
#
# COMPACT_ATOMS: atom_id res chain seq x y z
N MET A 1 28.12 -2.56 19.37
CA MET A 1 26.71 -2.99 19.22
C MET A 1 26.41 -3.01 17.73
N SER A 2 26.28 -4.21 17.16
CA SER A 2 26.03 -4.36 15.73
C SER A 2 24.62 -3.89 15.40
N VAL A 3 24.50 -2.73 14.76
CA VAL A 3 23.29 -2.38 14.01
C VAL A 3 23.26 -3.28 12.79
N ALA A 4 22.48 -4.36 12.88
CA ALA A 4 22.12 -5.15 11.71
C ALA A 4 21.35 -4.23 10.75
N LYS A 5 22.07 -3.66 9.78
CA LYS A 5 21.50 -3.11 8.55
C LYS A 5 20.93 -4.31 7.79
N GLY A 6 19.69 -4.66 8.10
CA GLY A 6 18.92 -5.61 7.31
C GLY A 6 18.63 -4.98 5.96
N ALA A 7 19.51 -5.23 5.00
CA ALA A 7 19.21 -5.08 3.58
C ALA A 7 18.13 -6.10 3.23
N ALA A 8 16.91 -5.64 2.99
CA ALA A 8 15.88 -6.46 2.37
C ALA A 8 16.23 -6.56 0.87
N ALA A 9 16.52 -7.79 0.44
CA ALA A 9 16.87 -8.14 -0.93
C ALA A 9 15.74 -7.75 -1.89
N ILE A 10 16.09 -6.94 -2.89
CA ILE A 10 15.22 -6.60 -4.02
C ILE A 10 15.20 -7.81 -4.94
N GLY A 11 14.28 -8.74 -4.69
CA GLY A 11 14.08 -9.91 -5.52
C GLY A 11 12.65 -10.38 -5.41
N ALA A 12 11.80 -9.96 -6.36
CA ALA A 12 10.42 -10.42 -6.59
C ALA A 12 9.70 -10.99 -5.34
N GLY A 13 9.67 -10.23 -4.25
CA GLY A 13 9.28 -10.73 -2.93
C GLY A 13 9.50 -9.70 -1.83
N ALA A 14 8.49 -9.56 -0.97
CA ALA A 14 8.49 -8.81 0.29
C ALA A 14 9.01 -7.36 0.23
N VAL A 15 8.18 -6.44 -0.25
CA VAL A 15 8.29 -5.02 0.14
C VAL A 15 7.93 -4.94 1.62
N VAL A 16 8.93 -5.01 2.49
CA VAL A 16 8.73 -4.67 3.91
C VAL A 16 8.59 -3.15 3.95
N ILE A 17 7.33 -2.66 3.89
CA ILE A 17 7.01 -1.25 4.14
C ILE A 17 7.27 -1.00 5.63
N VAL A 18 8.54 -0.73 5.96
CA VAL A 18 8.95 -0.26 7.28
C VAL A 18 8.97 1.25 7.20
N SER A 19 8.12 1.88 8.02
CA SER A 19 8.06 3.32 8.30
C SER A 19 7.40 4.17 7.20
N GLY A 20 6.34 4.94 7.47
CA GLY A 20 6.21 5.88 8.57
C GLY A 20 6.74 7.29 8.20
N GLY A 21 6.65 7.69 6.93
CA GLY A 21 6.84 9.08 6.51
C GLY A 21 5.55 9.89 6.70
N TYR A 22 5.67 11.13 7.22
CA TYR A 22 4.56 12.06 7.51
C TYR A 22 3.60 12.34 6.32
N GLY A 23 3.91 11.92 5.10
CA GLY A 23 3.09 12.12 3.90
C GLY A 23 2.18 10.97 3.49
N VAL A 24 2.33 9.76 4.05
CA VAL A 24 1.55 8.57 3.63
C VAL A 24 0.17 8.54 4.30
N SER A 25 0.03 9.12 5.49
CA SER A 25 -1.22 9.07 6.26
C SER A 25 -2.37 9.93 5.72
N THR A 26 -2.05 10.85 4.81
CA THR A 26 -3.04 11.68 4.10
C THR A 26 -3.54 11.01 2.81
N LEU A 27 -2.85 9.99 2.30
CA LEU A 27 -3.22 9.30 1.05
C LEU A 27 -4.58 8.58 1.18
N PHE A 28 -4.90 8.09 2.38
CA PHE A 28 -6.05 7.21 2.61
C PHE A 28 -7.23 7.89 3.30
N LYS A 29 -7.11 9.16 3.70
CA LYS A 29 -8.20 9.97 4.28
C LYS A 29 -9.06 10.67 3.23
N VAL A 30 -9.42 9.99 2.14
CA VAL A 30 -10.34 10.60 1.17
C VAL A 30 -11.59 9.72 0.97
N PRO A 31 -12.79 10.32 1.03
CA PRO A 31 -14.06 9.59 1.11
C PRO A 31 -14.36 8.78 -0.16
N TYR A 32 -15.36 7.88 -0.08
CA TYR A 32 -15.92 7.09 -1.19
C TYR A 32 -14.99 6.03 -1.80
N ALA A 33 -14.36 5.21 -0.97
CA ALA A 33 -13.62 4.04 -1.43
C ALA A 33 -14.21 2.78 -0.79
N TYR A 34 -14.32 1.69 -1.56
CA TYR A 34 -14.65 0.39 -0.97
C TYR A 34 -13.48 -0.07 -0.12
N SER A 35 -13.77 -0.39 1.14
CA SER A 35 -12.75 -0.90 2.02
C SER A 35 -12.34 -2.32 1.61
N LEU A 36 -11.15 -2.73 2.01
CA LEU A 36 -10.68 -4.11 1.85
C LEU A 36 -11.68 -5.08 2.52
N ASP A 37 -12.28 -4.71 3.64
CA ASP A 37 -13.29 -5.53 4.32
C ASP A 37 -14.59 -5.68 3.51
N ASP A 38 -15.10 -4.58 2.95
CA ASP A 38 -16.31 -4.61 2.10
C ASP A 38 -16.10 -5.49 0.88
N TYR A 39 -14.90 -5.40 0.31
CA TYR A 39 -14.56 -6.15 -0.88
C TYR A 39 -14.35 -7.64 -0.61
N LEU A 40 -13.67 -8.01 0.48
CA LEU A 40 -13.46 -9.42 0.84
C LEU A 40 -14.76 -10.15 1.21
N LYS A 41 -15.82 -9.41 1.58
CA LYS A 41 -17.16 -9.96 1.84
C LYS A 41 -17.96 -10.28 0.57
N LYS A 42 -17.57 -9.73 -0.59
CA LYS A 42 -18.25 -10.03 -1.88
C LYS A 42 -17.99 -11.50 -2.27
N PRO A 43 -18.99 -12.26 -2.74
CA PRO A 43 -18.86 -13.69 -3.04
C PRO A 43 -17.69 -14.02 -3.99
N ASP A 44 -17.51 -13.20 -5.03
CA ASP A 44 -16.50 -13.39 -6.06
C ASP A 44 -15.05 -13.23 -5.55
N TYR A 45 -14.87 -12.64 -4.38
CA TYR A 45 -13.57 -12.26 -3.83
C TYR A 45 -13.25 -12.91 -2.49
N LYS A 46 -14.14 -13.76 -1.97
CA LYS A 46 -13.93 -14.51 -0.74
C LYS A 46 -12.68 -15.41 -0.81
N SER A 47 -12.31 -15.88 -2.00
CA SER A 47 -11.08 -16.66 -2.22
C SER A 47 -9.81 -15.88 -1.87
N LYS A 48 -9.83 -14.55 -2.01
CA LYS A 48 -8.72 -13.64 -1.67
C LYS A 48 -8.59 -13.41 -0.15
N GLU A 49 -9.57 -13.80 0.66
CA GLU A 49 -9.49 -13.70 2.13
C GLU A 49 -8.31 -14.53 2.69
N SER A 50 -8.03 -15.67 2.05
CA SER A 50 -6.87 -16.52 2.36
C SER A 50 -5.51 -15.83 2.16
N THR A 51 -5.48 -14.70 1.45
CA THR A 51 -4.27 -13.88 1.24
C THR A 51 -4.06 -12.87 2.38
N TYR A 52 -5.13 -12.54 3.12
CA TYR A 52 -5.15 -11.59 4.24
C TYR A 52 -5.55 -12.31 5.54
N THR A 53 -4.85 -13.39 5.88
CA THR A 53 -5.13 -14.20 7.07
C THR A 53 -4.83 -13.47 8.38
N THR A 54 -5.28 -14.06 9.49
CA THR A 54 -4.97 -13.60 10.85
C THR A 54 -3.46 -13.41 11.03
N GLY A 55 -3.06 -12.20 11.44
CA GLY A 55 -1.65 -11.82 11.59
C GLY A 55 -1.11 -10.93 10.47
N LYS A 56 -1.78 -10.87 9.31
CA LYS A 56 -1.43 -9.92 8.25
C LYS A 56 -1.85 -8.50 8.59
N PHE A 57 -1.10 -7.52 8.09
CA PHE A 57 -1.43 -6.09 8.27
C PHE A 57 -2.82 -5.75 7.70
N GLY A 58 -3.12 -6.26 6.51
CA GLY A 58 -4.38 -6.08 5.81
C GLY A 58 -5.56 -6.59 6.62
N ASN A 59 -5.43 -7.77 7.24
CA ASN A 59 -6.48 -8.35 8.08
C ASN A 59 -6.86 -7.47 9.27
N LYS A 60 -5.86 -6.89 9.95
CA LYS A 60 -6.09 -6.03 11.14
C LYS A 60 -6.69 -4.67 10.80
N ASN A 61 -6.42 -4.15 9.60
CA ASN A 61 -6.78 -2.79 9.21
C ASN A 61 -7.80 -2.73 8.07
N LYS A 62 -8.35 -3.88 7.64
CA LYS A 62 -9.20 -4.02 6.44
C LYS A 62 -10.36 -3.04 6.32
N THR A 63 -10.91 -2.55 7.44
CA THR A 63 -11.99 -1.55 7.44
C THR A 63 -11.52 -0.13 7.10
N LYS A 64 -10.21 0.11 7.11
CA LYS A 64 -9.56 1.41 6.84
C LYS A 64 -8.74 1.43 5.55
N LEU A 65 -8.46 0.25 4.98
CA LEU A 65 -7.66 0.10 3.77
C LEU A 65 -8.57 0.11 2.55
N ILE A 66 -8.13 0.73 1.47
CA ILE A 66 -8.85 0.71 0.19
C ILE A 66 -8.60 -0.65 -0.46
N ALA A 67 -9.64 -1.29 -1.01
CA ALA A 67 -9.44 -2.53 -1.76
C ALA A 67 -8.59 -2.27 -3.01
N SER A 68 -7.40 -2.84 -3.03
CA SER A 68 -6.34 -2.69 -4.04
C SER A 68 -6.67 -3.40 -5.36
N PHE A 69 -7.48 -4.44 -5.30
CA PHE A 69 -7.85 -5.31 -6.42
C PHE A 69 -9.28 -5.04 -6.91
N ASP A 70 -9.97 -4.06 -6.34
CA ASP A 70 -11.29 -3.61 -6.77
C ASP A 70 -11.19 -2.64 -7.96
N PRO A 71 -11.72 -3.00 -9.15
CA PRO A 71 -11.78 -2.08 -10.28
C PRO A 71 -12.60 -0.82 -9.98
N ASP A 72 -13.59 -0.89 -9.09
CA ASP A 72 -14.41 0.26 -8.70
C ASP A 72 -13.58 1.32 -7.94
N ASN A 73 -12.45 0.91 -7.36
CA ASN A 73 -11.50 1.81 -6.70
C ASN A 73 -10.45 2.40 -7.67
N LYS A 74 -10.50 2.10 -8.98
CA LYS A 74 -9.51 2.57 -9.97
C LYS A 74 -9.32 4.09 -9.95
N ASP A 75 -10.42 4.83 -10.07
CA ASP A 75 -10.39 6.30 -10.09
C ASP A 75 -9.86 6.86 -8.77
N ARG A 76 -10.14 6.16 -7.68
CA ARG A 76 -9.65 6.52 -6.35
C ARG A 76 -8.14 6.39 -6.25
N TRP A 77 -7.59 5.26 -6.67
CA TRP A 77 -6.14 5.03 -6.69
C TRP A 77 -5.43 6.02 -7.62
N ASN A 78 -6.01 6.31 -8.78
CA ASN A 78 -5.51 7.33 -9.70
C ASN A 78 -5.55 8.73 -9.08
N TYR A 79 -6.62 9.10 -8.38
CA TYR A 79 -6.72 10.37 -7.68
C TYR A 79 -5.62 10.50 -6.60
N ILE A 80 -5.44 9.48 -5.78
CA ILE A 80 -4.42 9.47 -4.71
C ILE A 80 -3.04 9.67 -5.33
N TYR A 81 -2.74 8.95 -6.42
CA TYR A 81 -1.48 9.12 -7.13
C TYR A 81 -1.32 10.54 -7.69
N GLU A 82 -2.25 11.01 -8.52
CA GLU A 82 -2.11 12.28 -9.24
C GLU A 82 -2.17 13.51 -8.33
N LYS A 83 -3.02 13.49 -7.29
CA LYS A 83 -3.29 14.67 -6.47
C LYS A 83 -2.50 14.71 -5.18
N ILE A 84 -1.97 13.58 -4.71
CA ILE A 84 -1.30 13.53 -3.41
C ILE A 84 0.12 13.00 -3.57
N LEU A 85 0.30 11.77 -4.07
CA LEU A 85 1.62 11.15 -4.09
C LEU A 85 2.56 11.81 -5.10
N LYS A 86 2.11 12.05 -6.33
CA LYS A 86 2.94 12.64 -7.40
C LYS A 86 3.46 14.04 -7.03
N PRO A 87 2.66 14.97 -6.47
CA PRO A 87 3.19 16.21 -5.90
C PRO A 87 4.25 16.00 -4.82
N LEU A 88 4.07 15.01 -3.93
CA LEU A 88 5.06 14.69 -2.89
C LEU A 88 6.36 14.12 -3.48
N GLN A 89 6.26 13.30 -4.53
CA GLN A 89 7.43 12.77 -5.27
C GLN A 89 8.22 13.86 -5.99
N MET A 90 7.55 14.95 -6.40
CA MET A 90 8.16 16.09 -7.08
C MET A 90 8.72 17.15 -6.11
N ALA A 91 8.46 17.03 -4.81
CA ALA A 91 8.99 17.97 -3.83
C ALA A 91 10.51 17.80 -3.65
N ASN A 92 11.22 18.91 -3.42
CA ASN A 92 12.68 18.90 -3.21
C ASN A 92 13.14 18.06 -1.99
N ASN A 93 12.21 17.75 -1.08
CA ASN A 93 12.45 16.90 0.09
C ASN A 93 11.64 15.59 0.05
N ALA A 94 11.34 15.07 -1.15
CA ALA A 94 10.61 13.81 -1.32
C ALA A 94 11.29 12.65 -0.57
N SER A 95 12.61 12.51 -0.67
CA SER A 95 13.36 11.40 -0.06
C SER A 95 13.36 11.40 1.47
N SER A 96 13.11 12.54 2.11
CA SER A 96 12.98 12.64 3.57
C SER A 96 11.55 12.57 4.07
N LYS A 97 10.56 12.65 3.16
CA LYS A 97 9.12 12.62 3.50
C LYS A 97 8.43 11.33 3.08
N LEU A 98 8.94 10.66 2.06
CA LEU A 98 8.37 9.45 1.49
C LEU A 98 9.28 8.26 1.78
N ASP A 99 8.65 7.15 2.16
CA ASP A 99 9.31 5.85 2.15
C ASP A 99 9.83 5.51 0.75
N SER A 100 10.90 4.73 0.69
CA SER A 100 11.54 4.36 -0.57
C SER A 100 10.56 3.73 -1.55
N ALA A 101 9.59 2.93 -1.09
CA ALA A 101 8.57 2.30 -1.93
C ALA A 101 7.63 3.31 -2.64
N PHE A 102 7.51 4.53 -2.10
CA PHE A 102 6.66 5.59 -2.65
C PHE A 102 7.45 6.67 -3.40
N GLN A 103 8.78 6.54 -3.50
CA GLN A 103 9.61 7.52 -4.18
C GLN A 103 9.35 7.57 -5.70
N LYS A 104 9.88 8.62 -6.33
CA LYS A 104 9.82 8.82 -7.77
C LYS A 104 10.35 7.57 -8.50
N ASN A 105 9.67 7.17 -9.57
CA ASN A 105 9.92 5.97 -10.38
C ASN A 105 9.57 4.63 -9.73
N GLN A 106 9.31 4.57 -8.43
CA GLN A 106 8.79 3.34 -7.79
C GLN A 106 7.27 3.23 -7.99
N VAL A 107 6.58 4.38 -7.89
CA VAL A 107 5.16 4.49 -8.23
C VAL A 107 5.02 5.40 -9.44
N THR A 108 4.55 4.86 -10.56
CA THR A 108 4.39 5.60 -11.82
C THR A 108 2.94 5.74 -12.27
N VAL A 109 2.03 4.95 -11.68
CA VAL A 109 0.59 5.05 -11.91
C VAL A 109 -0.17 4.79 -10.62
N GLY A 110 -1.41 5.25 -10.52
CA GLY A 110 -2.27 4.97 -9.37
C GLY A 110 -2.80 3.55 -9.37
N TYR A 111 -3.38 3.12 -10.48
CA TYR A 111 -4.02 1.83 -10.60
C TYR A 111 -3.46 1.00 -11.76
N SER A 112 -3.29 -0.30 -11.50
CA SER A 112 -3.14 -1.34 -12.52
C SER A 112 -3.95 -2.56 -12.13
N GLU A 113 -4.45 -3.28 -13.12
CA GLU A 113 -4.96 -4.64 -12.95
C GLU A 113 -3.82 -5.61 -12.63
N GLU A 114 -4.15 -6.82 -12.16
CA GLU A 114 -3.16 -7.87 -11.78
C GLU A 114 -2.19 -8.19 -12.93
N SER A 115 -2.71 -8.24 -14.16
CA SER A 115 -1.94 -8.57 -15.37
C SER A 115 -1.57 -7.34 -16.21
N GLY A 116 -1.68 -6.13 -15.66
CA GLY A 116 -1.38 -4.90 -16.38
C GLY A 116 0.13 -4.67 -16.54
N SER A 117 0.53 -3.98 -17.62
CA SER A 117 1.93 -3.67 -17.92
C SER A 117 2.63 -2.81 -16.86
N ASN A 118 1.86 -2.12 -16.02
CA ASN A 118 2.35 -1.27 -14.93
C ASN A 118 2.13 -1.88 -13.54
N ALA A 119 1.79 -3.18 -13.44
CA ALA A 119 1.42 -3.79 -12.17
C ALA A 119 2.51 -3.65 -11.09
N SER A 120 3.79 -3.76 -11.46
CA SER A 120 4.92 -3.64 -10.53
C SER A 120 5.17 -2.22 -10.00
N THR A 121 4.64 -1.19 -10.67
CA THR A 121 4.84 0.22 -10.29
C THR A 121 3.52 0.96 -10.02
N ALA A 122 2.42 0.22 -9.90
CA ALA A 122 1.12 0.79 -9.59
C ALA A 122 0.92 0.91 -8.08
N LEU A 123 0.42 2.06 -7.64
CA LEU A 123 0.20 2.35 -6.22
C LEU A 123 -0.68 1.30 -5.56
N ASN A 124 -1.77 0.90 -6.21
CA ASN A 124 -2.69 -0.11 -5.67
C ASN A 124 -1.99 -1.45 -5.41
N LYS A 125 -1.02 -1.86 -6.24
CA LYS A 125 -0.27 -3.11 -6.08
C LYS A 125 0.82 -3.02 -5.01
N ILE A 126 1.51 -1.89 -4.94
CA ILE A 126 2.51 -1.66 -3.87
C ILE A 126 1.83 -1.65 -2.50
N CYS A 127 0.64 -1.05 -2.39
CA CYS A 127 -0.15 -1.13 -1.17
C CYS A 127 -0.69 -2.54 -0.91
N ASP A 128 -1.13 -3.26 -1.95
CA ASP A 128 -1.57 -4.66 -1.86
C ASP A 128 -0.50 -5.55 -1.21
N ASP A 129 0.75 -5.43 -1.66
CA ASP A 129 1.86 -6.19 -1.12
C ASP A 129 2.10 -5.87 0.35
N ALA A 130 1.99 -4.60 0.73
CA ALA A 130 2.07 -4.17 2.12
C ALA A 130 0.99 -4.81 3.01
N TYR A 131 -0.22 -4.96 2.48
CA TYR A 131 -1.35 -5.53 3.19
C TYR A 131 -1.12 -7.02 3.51
N LYS A 132 -0.31 -7.70 2.72
CA LYS A 132 0.02 -9.13 2.87
C LYS A 132 1.23 -9.41 3.76
N VAL A 133 1.95 -8.37 4.18
CA VAL A 133 3.08 -8.51 5.09
C VAL A 133 2.56 -8.86 6.50
N ASP A 134 3.30 -9.72 7.19
CA ASP A 134 3.03 -10.04 8.58
C ASP A 134 3.12 -8.79 9.46
N ASP A 135 2.23 -8.72 10.44
CA ASP A 135 2.26 -7.70 11.47
C ASP A 135 2.51 -8.36 12.85
N PRO A 136 3.73 -8.86 13.09
CA PRO A 136 4.06 -9.75 14.21
C PRO A 136 4.02 -9.05 15.57
N THR A 137 3.79 -7.74 15.62
CA THR A 137 3.79 -6.98 16.87
C THR A 137 2.58 -6.03 16.92
N GLY A 138 2.01 -5.85 18.11
CA GLY A 138 1.14 -4.70 18.41
C GLY A 138 1.89 -3.36 18.40
N THR A 139 3.08 -3.31 17.77
CA THR A 139 3.85 -2.08 17.59
C THR A 139 3.08 -1.23 16.62
N LYS A 140 2.40 -0.20 17.15
CA LYS A 140 1.93 1.06 16.55
C LYS A 140 2.20 1.24 15.04
N LYS A 141 1.77 0.30 14.19
CA LYS A 141 1.57 0.52 12.75
C LYS A 141 0.36 1.43 12.54
N SER A 142 -0.36 1.76 13.61
CA SER A 142 -1.44 2.74 13.68
C SER A 142 -1.04 4.14 13.21
N ASN A 143 0.27 4.42 13.08
CA ASN A 143 0.80 5.70 12.57
C ASN A 143 1.51 5.54 11.21
N ILE A 144 1.44 4.37 10.58
CA ILE A 144 2.05 4.10 9.26
C ILE A 144 1.13 4.58 8.12
N TRP A 145 -0.09 4.99 8.45
CA TRP A 145 -1.14 5.46 7.55
C TRP A 145 -2.00 6.53 8.23
#